data_AF-A0A0M4MEJ2-F1
#
_entry.id   AF-A0A0M4MEJ2-F1
#
_cell.length_a   1.000
_cell.length_b   1.000
_cell.length_c   1.000
_cell.angle_alpha   90.00
_cell.angle_beta   90.00
_cell.angle_gamma   90.00
#
_symmetry.space_group_name_H-M   'P 1'
#
loop_
_entity.id
_entity.type
_entity.pdbx_description
1 polymer ?
#
loop_
_entity_poly.entity_id
_entity_poly.type
_entity_poly.pdbx_seq_one_letter_code
_entity_poly.pdbx_strand_id
1 'polypeptide(L)'
;MLVVCLILALAIGRPSPFSLGGSENVAFDPDRPGIVGVMRHPLLAAIAFWALAHVFANGDLAHLIMFGTFAAFAMTGGSIIDRRKKRLMGAEREELRHRVKQSGLSKALLSLMREPIRLLAGAAGYVALIVAHPHLFGVNPIAG
;
A
#
# COMPACT_ATOMS: atom_id res chain seq x y z
N MET A 1 -0.27 8.86 9.22
CA MET A 1 -0.28 7.41 9.50
C MET A 1 -1.61 6.72 9.16
N LEU A 2 -2.78 7.36 9.33
CA LEU A 2 -4.08 6.76 8.96
C LEU A 2 -4.12 6.17 7.54
N VAL A 3 -3.72 6.95 6.53
CA VAL A 3 -3.68 6.50 5.12
C VAL A 3 -2.83 5.24 4.95
N VAL A 4 -1.67 5.18 5.60
CA VAL A 4 -0.77 4.00 5.57
C VAL A 4 -1.48 2.78 6.17
N CYS A 5 -2.13 2.94 7.32
CA CYS A 5 -2.85 1.85 8.00
C CYS A 5 -4.00 1.32 7.14
N LEU A 6 -4.75 2.20 6.50
CA LEU A 6 -5.82 1.84 5.57
C LEU A 6 -5.28 1.08 4.35
N ILE A 7 -4.21 1.57 3.72
CA ILE A 7 -3.57 0.88 2.59
C ILE A 7 -3.12 -0.52 3.01
N LEU A 8 -2.46 -0.67 4.16
CA LEU A 8 -2.01 -1.96 4.66
C LEU A 8 -3.18 -2.91 4.94
N ALA A 9 -4.21 -2.47 5.66
CA ALA A 9 -5.37 -3.29 5.98
C ALA A 9 -6.15 -3.73 4.72
N LEU A 10 -6.20 -2.87 3.70
CA LEU A 10 -6.83 -3.19 2.41
C LEU A 10 -5.95 -4.07 1.52
N ALA A 11 -4.62 -4.08 1.71
CA ALA A 11 -3.67 -4.78 0.85
C ALA A 11 -3.21 -6.15 1.39
N ILE A 12 -3.11 -6.31 2.70
CA ILE A 12 -2.61 -7.55 3.31
C ILE A 12 -3.57 -8.71 2.99
N GLY A 13 -3.00 -9.84 2.56
CA GLY A 13 -3.77 -11.04 2.20
C GLY A 13 -4.69 -10.84 1.00
N ARG A 14 -4.40 -9.88 0.11
CA ARG A 14 -5.11 -9.71 -1.17
C ARG A 14 -4.28 -10.26 -2.33
N PRO A 15 -4.92 -10.98 -3.27
CA PRO A 15 -4.32 -11.27 -4.57
C PRO A 15 -3.83 -9.99 -5.24
N SER A 16 -2.54 -9.93 -5.60
CA SER A 16 -1.93 -8.75 -6.23
C SER A 16 -1.10 -9.17 -7.45
N PRO A 17 -1.76 -9.49 -8.58
CA PRO A 17 -1.08 -10.06 -9.76
C PRO A 17 0.05 -9.16 -10.28
N PHE A 18 -0.11 -7.83 -10.14
CA PHE A 18 0.86 -6.83 -10.57
C PHE A 18 2.04 -6.62 -9.61
N SER A 19 1.99 -7.14 -8.37
CA SER A 19 3.00 -6.87 -7.34
C SER A 19 3.42 -8.13 -6.58
N LEU A 20 3.47 -8.06 -5.25
CA LEU A 20 3.89 -9.12 -4.35
C LEU A 20 2.65 -9.97 -4.03
N GLY A 21 2.24 -10.77 -4.99
CA GLY A 21 1.17 -11.74 -4.86
C GLY A 21 1.68 -13.13 -5.24
N GLY A 22 1.33 -14.14 -4.43
CA GLY A 22 1.75 -15.53 -4.60
C GLY A 22 0.80 -16.36 -5.46
N SER A 23 0.67 -17.64 -5.15
CA SER A 23 -0.26 -18.60 -5.81
C SER A 23 -1.72 -18.14 -5.80
N GLU A 24 -2.09 -17.26 -4.87
CA GLU A 24 -3.44 -16.69 -4.73
C GLU A 24 -3.83 -15.70 -5.85
N ASN A 25 -2.92 -15.32 -6.75
CA ASN A 25 -3.24 -14.40 -7.85
C ASN A 25 -4.35 -14.91 -8.78
N VAL A 26 -4.59 -16.22 -8.83
CA VAL A 26 -5.70 -16.84 -9.58
C VAL A 26 -7.07 -16.38 -9.06
N ALA A 27 -7.17 -16.04 -7.76
CA ALA A 27 -8.39 -15.55 -7.14
C ALA A 27 -8.63 -14.03 -7.34
N PHE A 28 -7.80 -13.34 -8.12
CA PHE A 28 -7.96 -11.92 -8.39
C PHE A 28 -9.15 -11.66 -9.33
N ASP A 29 -10.15 -10.91 -8.85
CA ASP A 29 -11.30 -10.46 -9.63
C ASP A 29 -11.05 -9.03 -10.19
N PRO A 30 -10.92 -8.86 -11.52
CA PRO A 30 -10.68 -7.55 -12.15
C PRO A 30 -11.88 -6.59 -12.06
N ASP A 31 -13.09 -7.10 -11.87
CA ASP A 31 -14.32 -6.29 -11.74
C ASP A 31 -14.52 -5.78 -10.31
N ARG A 32 -13.81 -6.38 -9.35
CA ARG A 32 -13.73 -5.94 -7.94
C ARG A 32 -12.26 -5.84 -7.50
N PRO A 33 -11.47 -4.96 -8.13
CA PRO A 33 -10.01 -4.96 -7.97
C PRO A 33 -9.56 -4.37 -6.62
N GLY A 34 -10.47 -3.79 -5.83
CA GLY A 34 -10.17 -3.16 -4.55
C GLY A 34 -9.00 -2.18 -4.63
N ILE A 35 -8.09 -2.26 -3.65
CA ILE A 35 -6.92 -1.37 -3.57
C ILE A 35 -5.95 -1.56 -4.74
N VAL A 36 -5.90 -2.77 -5.34
CA VAL A 36 -5.05 -3.09 -6.49
C VAL A 36 -5.54 -2.37 -7.76
N GLY A 37 -6.84 -2.04 -7.83
CA GLY A 37 -7.40 -1.20 -8.88
C GLY A 37 -7.05 0.28 -8.76
N VAL A 38 -6.78 0.75 -7.54
CA VAL A 38 -6.35 2.13 -7.27
C VAL A 38 -4.85 2.28 -7.47
N MET A 39 -4.06 1.34 -6.96
CA MET A 39 -2.60 1.39 -7.02
C MET A 39 -1.99 0.01 -7.22
N ARG A 40 -0.91 -0.04 -7.99
CA ARG A 40 -0.31 -1.30 -8.45
C ARG A 40 0.50 -2.01 -7.37
N HIS A 41 1.14 -1.23 -6.51
CA HIS A 41 2.03 -1.72 -5.44
C HIS A 41 1.59 -1.16 -4.09
N PRO A 42 0.44 -1.58 -3.54
CA PRO A 42 -0.11 -0.95 -2.34
C PRO A 42 0.82 -1.08 -1.12
N LEU A 43 1.51 -2.20 -0.95
CA LEU A 43 2.48 -2.35 0.14
C LEU A 43 3.69 -1.41 0.00
N LEU A 44 4.22 -1.26 -1.22
CA LEU A 44 5.33 -0.31 -1.46
C LEU A 44 4.86 1.14 -1.31
N ALA A 45 3.63 1.45 -1.75
CA ALA A 45 3.03 2.76 -1.53
C ALA A 45 2.89 3.06 -0.03
N ALA A 46 2.44 2.09 0.78
CA ALA A 46 2.37 2.23 2.23
C ALA A 46 3.75 2.54 2.84
N ILE A 47 4.80 1.82 2.43
CA ILE A 47 6.19 2.09 2.88
C ILE A 47 6.65 3.49 2.45
N ALA A 48 6.40 3.89 1.20
CA ALA A 48 6.78 5.20 0.70
C ALA A 48 6.06 6.33 1.47
N PHE A 49 4.74 6.24 1.65
CA PHE A 49 3.97 7.24 2.41
C PHE A 49 4.39 7.29 3.88
N TRP A 50 4.65 6.14 4.50
CA TRP A 50 5.17 6.06 5.86
C TRP A 50 6.53 6.75 5.98
N ALA A 51 7.47 6.40 5.10
CA ALA A 51 8.82 6.93 5.12
C ALA A 51 8.81 8.45 4.90
N LEU A 52 8.10 8.93 3.87
CA LEU A 52 7.99 10.36 3.59
C LEU A 52 7.38 11.12 4.76
N ALA A 53 6.29 10.61 5.34
CA ALA A 53 5.67 11.27 6.50
C ALA A 53 6.63 11.37 7.70
N HIS A 54 7.48 10.37 7.91
CA HIS A 54 8.48 10.42 8.98
C HIS A 54 9.66 11.34 8.65
N VAL A 55 10.08 11.45 7.39
CA VAL A 55 11.08 12.46 6.99
C VAL A 55 10.58 13.86 7.31
N PHE A 56 9.31 14.17 7.05
CA PHE A 56 8.74 15.49 7.37
C PHE A 56 8.57 15.72 8.87
N ALA A 57 8.29 14.66 9.65
CA ALA A 57 8.11 14.77 11.09
C ALA A 57 9.43 14.81 11.87
N ASN A 58 10.49 14.18 11.36
CA ASN A 58 11.78 14.06 12.03
C ASN A 58 12.82 14.90 11.28
N GLY A 59 13.24 16.02 11.87
CA GLY A 59 14.04 17.05 11.22
C GLY A 59 15.56 16.82 11.23
N ASP A 60 16.06 15.65 11.63
CA ASP A 60 17.49 15.37 11.69
C ASP A 60 18.00 14.47 10.55
N LEU A 61 19.32 14.53 10.36
CA LEU A 61 19.99 13.85 9.25
C LEU A 61 19.93 12.32 9.36
N ALA A 62 19.94 11.76 10.56
CA ALA A 62 19.92 10.31 10.73
C ALA A 62 18.57 9.73 10.29
N HIS A 63 17.46 10.35 10.71
CA HIS A 63 16.13 9.97 10.26
C HIS A 63 15.93 10.23 8.76
N LEU A 64 16.47 11.34 8.23
CA LEU A 64 16.44 11.61 6.78
C LEU A 64 17.12 10.50 5.98
N ILE A 65 18.31 10.06 6.38
CA ILE A 65 19.03 8.98 5.68
C ILE A 65 18.25 7.67 5.78
N MET A 66 17.77 7.31 6.97
CA MET A 66 17.05 6.07 7.19
C MET A 66 15.73 6.02 6.40
N PHE A 67 14.83 6.98 6.62
CA PHE A 67 13.54 7.00 5.94
C PHE A 67 13.68 7.34 4.45
N GLY A 68 14.64 8.19 4.08
CA GLY A 68 14.99 8.46 2.68
C GLY A 68 15.40 7.17 1.94
N THR A 69 16.18 6.31 2.59
CA THR A 69 16.55 4.99 2.03
C THR A 69 15.31 4.10 1.84
N PHE A 70 14.39 4.06 2.80
CA PHE A 70 13.13 3.31 2.64
C PHE A 70 12.24 3.86 1.53
N ALA A 71 12.14 5.19 1.39
CA ALA A 71 11.40 5.82 0.30
C ALA A 71 12.03 5.48 -1.07
N ALA A 72 13.35 5.59 -1.18
CA ALA A 72 14.09 5.22 -2.39
C ALA A 72 13.90 3.74 -2.74
N PHE A 73 13.98 2.85 -1.74
CA PHE A 73 13.72 1.42 -1.88
C PHE A 73 12.31 1.14 -2.39
N ALA A 74 11.28 1.79 -1.82
CA ALA A 74 9.90 1.58 -2.23
C ALA A 74 9.67 2.00 -3.69
N MET A 75 10.25 3.13 -4.11
CA MET A 75 10.13 3.63 -5.49
C MET A 75 10.88 2.75 -6.50
N THR A 76 12.12 2.37 -6.21
CA THR A 76 12.92 1.50 -7.09
C THR A 76 12.40 0.07 -7.11
N GLY A 77 12.00 -0.47 -5.97
CA GLY A 77 11.40 -1.79 -5.83
C GLY A 77 10.17 -1.97 -6.70
N GLY A 78 9.28 -0.97 -6.77
CA GLY A 78 8.10 -0.99 -7.65
C GLY A 78 8.48 -1.14 -9.12
N SER A 79 9.47 -0.36 -9.57
CA SER A 79 9.99 -0.42 -10.94
C SER A 79 10.62 -1.78 -11.27
N ILE A 80 11.34 -2.39 -10.32
CA ILE A 80 11.95 -3.71 -10.50
C ILE A 80 10.88 -4.79 -10.60
N ILE A 81 9.88 -4.77 -9.71
CA ILE A 81 8.75 -5.70 -9.73
C ILE A 81 8.00 -5.59 -11.05
N ASP A 82 7.78 -4.37 -11.52
CA ASP A 82 7.12 -4.12 -12.80
C ASP A 82 7.86 -4.72 -13.98
N ARG A 83 9.18 -4.54 -14.04
CA ARG A 83 10.02 -5.13 -15.08
C ARG A 83 9.98 -6.65 -15.00
N ARG A 84 10.04 -7.23 -13.80
CA ARG A 84 9.95 -8.69 -13.59
C ARG A 84 8.58 -9.23 -14.01
N LYS A 85 7.49 -8.64 -13.56
CA LYS A 85 6.12 -9.07 -13.89
C LYS A 85 5.80 -8.91 -15.37
N LYS A 86 6.33 -7.87 -16.03
CA LYS A 86 6.24 -7.73 -17.50
C LYS A 86 6.88 -8.92 -18.22
N ARG A 87 8.04 -9.40 -17.75
CA ARG A 87 8.74 -10.56 -18.33
C ARG A 87 8.02 -11.88 -18.07
N LEU A 88 7.45 -12.06 -16.88
CA LEU A 88 6.81 -13.32 -16.48
C LEU A 88 5.41 -13.52 -17.09
N MET A 89 4.61 -12.46 -17.16
CA MET A 89 3.19 -12.57 -17.59
C MET A 89 2.96 -12.14 -19.04
N GLY A 90 3.90 -11.40 -19.65
CA GLY A 90 3.79 -10.97 -21.05
C GLY A 90 2.47 -10.27 -21.38
N ALA A 91 1.74 -10.81 -22.36
CA ALA A 91 0.48 -10.27 -22.86
C ALA A 91 -0.67 -10.34 -21.84
N GLU A 92 -0.72 -11.38 -21.02
CA GLU A 92 -1.75 -11.59 -19.99
C GLU A 92 -1.81 -10.40 -19.02
N ARG A 93 -0.64 -9.87 -18.64
CA ARG A 93 -0.55 -8.70 -17.76
C ARG A 93 -1.14 -7.45 -18.39
N GLU A 94 -0.95 -7.24 -19.69
CA GLU A 94 -1.49 -6.05 -20.35
C GLU A 94 -3.01 -6.14 -20.49
N GLU A 95 -3.52 -7.31 -20.84
CA GLU A 95 -4.97 -7.57 -20.88
C GLU A 95 -5.61 -7.38 -19.49
N LEU A 96 -5.05 -7.99 -18.45
CA LEU A 96 -5.55 -7.85 -17.08
C LEU A 96 -5.50 -6.39 -16.62
N ARG A 97 -4.43 -5.67 -16.96
CA ARG A 97 -4.30 -4.24 -16.64
C ARG A 97 -5.31 -3.39 -17.39
N HIS A 98 -5.61 -3.74 -18.63
CA HIS A 98 -6.64 -3.08 -19.43
C HIS A 98 -8.02 -3.29 -18.80
N ARG A 99 -8.36 -4.52 -18.39
CA ARG A 99 -9.62 -4.81 -17.69
C ARG A 99 -9.77 -4.04 -16.38
N VAL A 100 -8.72 -3.99 -15.57
CA VAL A 100 -8.72 -3.21 -14.32
C VAL A 100 -8.90 -1.72 -14.61
N LYS A 101 -8.23 -1.17 -15.63
CA LYS A 101 -8.43 0.23 -16.04
C LYS A 101 -9.85 0.50 -16.56
N GLN A 102 -10.42 -0.43 -17.32
CA GLN A 102 -11.80 -0.33 -17.84
C GLN A 102 -12.85 -0.36 -16.73
N SER A 103 -12.59 -1.04 -15.62
CA SER A 103 -13.48 -0.97 -14.44
C SER A 103 -13.60 0.46 -13.90
N GLY A 104 -12.56 1.29 -14.09
CA GLY A 104 -12.51 2.69 -13.68
C GLY A 104 -12.27 2.89 -12.19
N LEU A 105 -11.77 4.08 -11.84
CA LEU A 105 -11.45 4.46 -10.45
C LEU A 105 -12.70 4.39 -9.55
N SER A 106 -13.88 4.75 -10.06
CA SER A 106 -15.13 4.72 -9.30
C SER A 106 -15.49 3.32 -8.80
N LYS A 107 -15.40 2.29 -9.65
CA LYS A 107 -15.65 0.90 -9.22
C LYS A 107 -14.58 0.41 -8.24
N ALA A 108 -13.32 0.79 -8.44
CA ALA A 108 -12.26 0.46 -7.49
C ALA A 108 -12.53 1.06 -6.11
N LEU A 109 -12.91 2.34 -6.04
CA LEU A 109 -13.29 3.01 -4.79
C LEU A 109 -14.55 2.40 -4.15
N LEU A 110 -15.59 2.11 -4.95
CA LEU A 110 -16.78 1.41 -4.47
C LEU A 110 -16.45 0.01 -3.90
N SER A 111 -15.52 -0.71 -4.52
CA SER A 111 -15.02 -1.99 -4.02
C SER A 111 -14.35 -1.84 -2.66
N LEU A 112 -13.61 -0.76 -2.42
CA LEU A 112 -13.02 -0.47 -1.11
C LEU A 112 -14.09 -0.23 -0.04
N MET A 113 -15.13 0.55 -0.38
CA MET A 113 -16.23 0.85 0.55
C MET A 113 -17.04 -0.40 0.94
N ARG A 114 -17.01 -1.45 0.11
CA ARG A 114 -17.66 -2.74 0.38
C ARG A 114 -16.84 -3.64 1.32
N GLU A 115 -15.73 -3.15 1.86
CA GLU A 115 -14.86 -3.91 2.76
C GLU A 115 -14.80 -3.29 4.17
N PRO A 116 -15.94 -3.19 4.88
CA PRO A 116 -16.03 -2.45 6.13
C PRO A 116 -15.10 -3.03 7.20
N ILE A 117 -14.94 -4.35 7.25
CA ILE A 117 -14.06 -5.01 8.22
C ILE A 117 -12.60 -4.55 8.06
N ARG A 118 -12.11 -4.48 6.81
CA ARG A 118 -10.73 -4.05 6.53
C ARG A 118 -10.55 -2.55 6.78
N LEU A 119 -11.54 -1.73 6.45
CA LEU A 119 -11.53 -0.30 6.76
C LEU A 119 -11.50 -0.05 8.27
N LEU A 120 -12.34 -0.76 9.02
CA LEU A 120 -12.37 -0.72 10.49
C LEU A 120 -11.06 -1.23 11.08
N ALA A 121 -10.49 -2.31 10.55
CA ALA A 121 -9.18 -2.81 10.99
C ALA A 121 -8.07 -1.78 10.75
N GLY A 122 -8.07 -1.09 9.61
CA GLY A 122 -7.11 -0.02 9.34
C GLY A 122 -7.28 1.19 10.27
N ALA A 123 -8.52 1.59 10.54
CA ALA A 123 -8.83 2.66 11.50
C ALA A 123 -8.43 2.28 12.93
N ALA A 124 -8.78 1.07 13.37
CA ALA A 124 -8.41 0.54 14.68
C ALA A 124 -6.89 0.41 14.82
N GLY A 125 -6.19 -0.07 13.79
CA GLY A 125 -4.73 -0.12 13.75
C GLY A 125 -4.09 1.26 13.89
N TYR A 126 -4.65 2.29 13.25
CA TYR A 126 -4.18 3.67 13.42
C TYR A 126 -4.35 4.18 14.86
N VAL A 127 -5.53 3.95 15.47
CA VAL A 127 -5.79 4.32 16.87
C VAL A 127 -4.83 3.58 17.81
N ALA A 128 -4.65 2.28 17.60
CA ALA A 128 -3.72 1.46 18.39
C ALA A 128 -2.28 1.99 18.28
N LEU A 129 -1.84 2.37 17.08
CA LEU A 129 -0.52 2.98 16.89
C LEU A 129 -0.40 4.31 17.64
N ILE A 130 -1.39 5.20 17.58
CA ILE A 130 -1.35 6.46 18.34
C ILE A 130 -1.20 6.19 19.83
N VAL A 131 -1.99 5.27 20.39
CA VAL A 131 -1.97 4.97 21.82
C VAL A 131 -0.66 4.30 22.23
N ALA A 132 -0.14 3.40 21.40
CA ALA A 132 1.11 2.69 21.69
C ALA A 132 2.36 3.54 21.48
N HIS A 133 2.32 4.53 20.59
CA HIS A 133 3.50 5.29 20.19
C HIS A 133 4.23 6.01 21.35
N PRO A 134 3.55 6.69 22.29
CA PRO A 134 4.20 7.24 23.49
C PRO A 134 4.88 6.17 24.35
N HIS A 135 4.28 4.98 24.45
CA HIS A 135 4.81 3.90 25.28
C HIS A 135 6.01 3.19 24.64
N LEU A 136 6.04 3.11 23.31
CA LEU A 136 7.10 2.42 22.56
C LEU A 136 8.29 3.33 22.24
N PHE A 137 8.03 4.60 21.95
CA PHE A 137 9.02 5.53 21.42
C PHE A 137 9.23 6.77 22.31
N GLY A 138 8.49 6.89 23.41
CA GLY A 138 8.61 8.02 24.34
C GLY A 138 8.11 9.36 23.81
N VAL A 139 7.52 9.37 22.61
CA VAL A 139 7.07 10.58 21.91
C VAL A 139 5.57 10.52 21.60
N ASN A 140 4.87 11.62 21.82
CA ASN A 140 3.44 11.72 21.50
C ASN A 140 3.27 12.23 20.06
N PRO A 141 2.63 11.46 19.16
CA PRO A 141 2.49 11.86 17.76
C PRO A 141 1.42 12.93 17.51
N ILE A 142 0.62 13.30 18.53
CA ILE A 142 -0.48 14.26 18.43
C ILE A 142 -0.18 15.55 19.20
N ALA A 143 0.52 15.44 20.34
CA ALA A 143 1.05 16.59 21.05
C ALA A 143 2.42 16.91 20.44
N GLY A 144 2.43 17.79 19.44
CA GLY A 144 3.66 18.25 18.78
C GLY A 144 4.67 18.86 19.74
#